data_AF-A0A9W5TYF1-F1
#
_entry.id   AF-A0A9W5TYF1-F1
#
_cell.length_a   1.000
_cell.length_b   1.000
_cell.length_c   1.000
_cell.angle_alpha   90.00
_cell.angle_beta   90.00
_cell.angle_gamma   90.00
#
_symmetry.space_group_name_H-M   'P 1'
#
loop_
_entity.id
_entity.type
_entity.pdbx_description
1 polymer ?
#
loop_
_entity_poly.entity_id
_entity_poly.type
_entity_poly.pdbx_seq_one_letter_code
_entity_poly.pdbx_strand_id
1 'polypeptide(L)'
;MKKTLVLAATVALMIGTFFLPDRHVYGSENATSEIDIGIKPSRYLFHIKDMKPGDWVPRTMIVQNNGLKDFNYYIKLENTSESVKLYNELLLEISDEDGEIYSGKLADLHELPPRSLASSSEEKLGFTIRFPEHLGNEYQGLDARFTIKFTAEGEGNLTDEASSQGLVGRNGSPSGGSPLPDTATSMFTLLLIGGIFLLVGGILLLYQKLKRIGRFRV
;
A
#
# COMPACT_ATOMS: atom_id res chain seq x y z
N MET A 1 3.45 32.15 -45.28
CA MET A 1 2.61 32.54 -44.12
C MET A 1 1.91 31.35 -43.47
N LYS A 2 1.02 30.59 -44.14
CA LYS A 2 0.34 29.43 -43.50
C LYS A 2 1.29 28.31 -43.00
N LYS A 3 2.41 28.06 -43.69
CA LYS A 3 3.36 26.99 -43.30
C LYS A 3 4.25 27.38 -42.10
N THR A 4 4.64 28.65 -41.99
CA THR A 4 5.42 29.18 -40.86
C THR A 4 4.55 29.30 -39.61
N LEU A 5 3.26 29.60 -39.77
CA LEU A 5 2.27 29.62 -38.69
C LEU A 5 2.02 28.21 -38.10
N VAL A 6 1.89 27.19 -38.96
CA VAL A 6 1.69 25.79 -38.51
C VAL A 6 2.95 25.26 -37.81
N LEU A 7 4.14 25.58 -38.33
CA LEU A 7 5.40 25.17 -37.70
C LEU A 7 5.58 25.83 -36.32
N ALA A 8 5.26 27.12 -36.21
CA ALA A 8 5.30 27.83 -34.93
C ALA A 8 4.29 27.25 -33.92
N ALA A 9 3.07 26.88 -34.36
CA ALA A 9 2.07 26.25 -33.50
C ALA A 9 2.50 24.86 -33.00
N THR A 10 3.16 24.05 -33.83
CA THR A 10 3.68 22.73 -33.41
C THR A 10 4.86 22.85 -32.44
N VAL A 11 5.72 23.85 -32.61
CA VAL A 11 6.84 24.12 -31.68
C VAL A 11 6.29 24.65 -30.35
N ALA A 12 5.29 25.54 -30.38
CA ALA A 12 4.62 26.02 -29.17
C ALA A 12 3.90 24.90 -28.41
N LEU A 13 3.28 23.93 -29.11
CA LEU A 13 2.64 22.77 -28.49
C LEU A 13 3.68 21.83 -27.83
N MET A 14 4.83 21.60 -28.47
CA MET A 14 5.91 20.78 -27.88
C MET A 14 6.63 21.47 -26.71
N ILE A 15 6.74 22.80 -26.72
CA ILE A 15 7.30 23.56 -25.61
C ILE A 15 6.30 23.60 -24.44
N GLY A 16 4.99 23.72 -24.72
CA GLY A 16 3.94 23.69 -23.70
C GLY A 16 3.87 22.37 -22.91
N THR A 17 4.21 21.24 -23.55
CA THR A 17 4.31 19.94 -22.86
C THR A 17 5.54 19.82 -21.95
N PHE A 18 6.57 20.64 -22.17
CA PHE A 18 7.79 20.67 -21.34
C PHE A 18 7.61 21.52 -20.07
N PHE A 19 6.56 22.34 -19.99
CA PHE A 19 6.23 23.18 -18.83
C PHE A 19 5.08 22.63 -17.98
N LEU A 20 4.62 21.40 -18.24
CA LEU A 20 3.76 20.71 -17.29
C LEU A 20 4.60 20.40 -16.04
N PRO A 21 4.12 20.70 -14.81
CA PRO A 21 4.89 20.45 -13.60
C PRO A 21 5.20 18.95 -13.53
N ASP A 22 6.51 18.64 -13.57
CA ASP A 22 7.04 17.30 -13.38
C ASP A 22 6.52 16.72 -12.06
N ARG A 23 5.61 15.76 -12.13
CA ARG A 23 5.33 14.86 -11.00
C ARG A 23 6.26 13.66 -11.12
N HIS A 24 7.54 13.90 -10.81
CA HIS A 24 8.51 12.81 -10.63
C HIS A 24 8.06 11.94 -9.46
N VAL A 25 7.85 10.65 -9.69
CA VAL A 25 7.79 9.65 -8.61
C VAL A 25 9.10 8.88 -8.67
N TYR A 26 10.03 9.26 -7.80
CA TYR A 26 11.27 8.53 -7.58
C TYR A 26 10.97 7.34 -6.66
N GLY A 27 11.13 6.13 -7.18
CA GLY A 27 11.34 4.96 -6.34
C GLY A 27 12.81 4.87 -5.96
N SER A 28 13.17 5.31 -4.75
CA SER A 28 14.35 4.87 -3.97
C SER A 28 14.58 5.83 -2.79
N GLU A 29 14.61 5.24 -1.59
CA GLU A 29 15.12 5.73 -0.29
C GLU A 29 15.80 7.11 -0.31
N ASN A 30 15.00 8.16 -0.11
CA ASN A 30 15.36 9.43 0.52
C ASN A 30 14.03 10.05 0.94
N ALA A 31 13.88 10.42 2.22
CA ALA A 31 12.65 10.97 2.78
C ALA A 31 12.24 12.28 2.07
N THR A 32 11.47 12.19 0.99
CA THR A 32 10.89 13.34 0.28
C THR A 32 9.38 13.44 0.47
N SER A 33 8.75 12.41 1.03
CA SER A 33 7.32 12.46 1.38
C SER A 33 7.13 13.17 2.72
N GLU A 34 6.12 14.03 2.82
CA GLU A 34 5.77 14.69 4.09
C GLU A 34 5.31 13.66 5.14
N ILE A 35 4.61 12.61 4.70
CA ILE A 35 4.14 11.49 5.52
C ILE A 35 4.59 10.19 4.85
N ASP A 36 5.27 9.33 5.60
CA ASP A 36 5.73 8.02 5.17
C ASP A 36 5.75 7.10 6.39
N ILE A 37 4.81 6.15 6.43
CA ILE A 37 4.69 5.16 7.51
C ILE A 37 5.34 3.84 7.09
N GLY A 38 6.40 3.48 7.80
CA GLY A 38 7.08 2.20 7.64
C GLY A 38 6.66 1.20 8.72
N ILE A 39 6.63 -0.09 8.39
CA ILE A 39 6.45 -1.15 9.39
C ILE A 39 7.44 -2.30 9.19
N LYS A 40 7.87 -2.94 10.29
CA LYS A 40 8.72 -4.13 10.29
C LYS A 40 8.20 -5.16 11.30
N PRO A 41 7.88 -6.40 10.87
CA PRO A 41 7.95 -6.93 9.50
C PRO A 41 6.78 -6.46 8.60
N SER A 42 7.09 -6.14 7.33
CA SER A 42 6.12 -5.60 6.36
C SER A 42 5.28 -6.64 5.62
N ARG A 43 5.58 -7.94 5.75
CA ARG A 43 4.84 -8.99 5.02
C ARG A 43 3.96 -9.82 5.94
N TYR A 44 4.58 -10.49 6.91
CA TYR A 44 3.90 -11.33 7.89
C TYR A 44 4.38 -10.97 9.29
N LEU A 45 3.47 -10.47 10.13
CA LEU A 45 3.71 -10.41 11.56
C LEU A 45 3.52 -11.81 12.16
N PHE A 46 2.47 -12.51 11.73
CA PHE A 46 2.17 -13.87 12.15
C PHE A 46 2.11 -14.82 10.96
N HIS A 47 2.88 -15.90 11.07
CA HIS A 47 2.75 -17.08 10.23
C HIS A 47 2.96 -18.29 11.13
N ILE A 48 1.86 -18.75 11.73
CA ILE A 48 1.84 -19.78 12.75
C ILE A 48 1.15 -21.01 12.18
N LYS A 49 1.87 -22.13 12.18
CA LYS A 49 1.35 -23.44 11.78
C LYS A 49 1.05 -24.27 13.01
N ASP A 50 0.03 -25.11 12.91
CA ASP A 50 -0.33 -26.13 13.90
C ASP A 50 -0.49 -25.62 15.34
N MET A 51 -0.98 -24.39 15.49
CA MET A 51 -1.35 -23.80 16.79
C MET A 51 -2.52 -24.59 17.40
N LYS A 52 -2.44 -24.88 18.70
CA LYS A 52 -3.44 -25.67 19.44
C LYS A 52 -4.08 -24.84 20.56
N PRO A 53 -5.28 -25.23 21.04
CA PRO A 53 -5.85 -24.68 22.26
C PRO A 53 -4.84 -24.68 23.41
N GLY A 54 -4.67 -23.52 24.04
CA GLY A 54 -3.68 -23.28 25.11
C GLY A 54 -2.37 -22.64 24.64
N ASP A 55 -2.07 -22.62 23.34
CA ASP A 55 -0.85 -22.00 22.82
C ASP A 55 -0.97 -20.46 22.79
N TRP A 56 0.16 -19.77 22.92
CA TRP A 56 0.30 -18.34 22.66
C TRP A 56 1.59 -18.03 21.91
N VAL A 57 1.57 -16.96 21.11
CA VAL A 57 2.70 -16.57 20.26
C VAL A 57 2.88 -15.06 20.30
N PRO A 58 3.96 -14.55 20.92
CA PRO A 58 4.30 -13.13 20.89
C PRO A 58 5.09 -12.76 19.62
N ARG A 59 4.85 -11.55 19.10
CA ARG A 59 5.56 -10.92 17.99
C ARG A 59 5.70 -9.43 18.26
N THR A 60 6.79 -8.84 17.77
CA THR A 60 7.03 -7.41 17.85
C THR A 60 6.87 -6.79 16.47
N MET A 61 6.08 -5.73 16.40
CA MET A 61 5.97 -4.85 15.24
C MET A 61 6.71 -3.54 15.55
N ILE A 62 7.54 -3.08 14.62
CA ILE A 62 8.16 -1.75 14.67
C ILE A 62 7.40 -0.87 13.68
N VAL A 63 6.80 0.21 14.17
CA VAL A 63 6.17 1.26 13.35
C VAL A 63 7.15 2.42 13.26
N GLN A 64 7.38 2.96 12.07
CA GLN A 64 8.40 3.97 11.81
C GLN A 64 7.77 5.14 11.07
N ASN A 65 8.16 6.36 11.46
CA ASN A 65 7.90 7.56 10.66
C ASN A 65 9.15 7.88 9.84
N ASN A 66 9.13 7.53 8.56
CA ASN A 66 10.21 7.87 7.62
C ASN A 66 9.95 9.21 6.91
N GLY A 67 8.85 9.90 7.24
CA GLY A 67 8.43 11.16 6.65
C GLY A 67 9.10 12.36 7.32
N LEU A 68 8.92 13.52 6.69
CA LEU A 68 9.49 14.80 7.16
C LEU A 68 8.67 15.47 8.27
N LYS A 69 7.41 15.08 8.45
CA LYS A 69 6.51 15.66 9.46
C LYS A 69 6.03 14.61 10.45
N ASP A 70 5.65 15.09 11.63
CA ASP A 70 4.92 14.30 12.61
C ASP A 70 3.55 13.94 12.04
N PHE A 71 3.05 12.76 12.38
CA PHE A 71 1.70 12.34 12.00
C PHE A 71 1.03 11.58 13.15
N ASN A 72 -0.29 11.47 13.07
CA ASN A 72 -1.02 10.49 13.85
C ASN A 72 -1.26 9.26 13.00
N TYR A 73 -1.28 8.08 13.59
CA TYR A 73 -1.67 6.87 12.91
C TYR A 73 -2.64 6.07 13.76
N TYR A 74 -3.47 5.27 13.11
CA TYR A 74 -4.35 4.31 13.79
C TYR A 74 -4.15 2.91 13.22
N ILE A 75 -4.53 1.93 14.02
CA ILE A 75 -4.40 0.51 13.70
C ILE A 75 -5.80 -0.06 13.51
N LYS A 76 -6.01 -0.74 12.38
CA LYS A 76 -7.22 -1.48 12.05
C LYS A 76 -6.90 -2.95 11.87
N LEU A 77 -7.85 -3.80 12.22
CA LEU A 77 -7.78 -5.23 11.99
C LEU A 77 -8.88 -5.65 11.01
N GLU A 78 -8.49 -6.27 9.90
CA GLU A 78 -9.42 -6.73 8.87
C GLU A 78 -9.38 -8.26 8.77
N ASN A 79 -10.54 -8.90 8.87
CA ASN A 79 -10.65 -10.34 8.66
C ASN A 79 -10.56 -10.67 7.17
N THR A 80 -9.60 -11.51 6.79
CA THR A 80 -9.41 -12.00 5.42
C THR A 80 -9.53 -13.53 5.33
N SER A 81 -10.16 -14.15 6.33
CA SER A 81 -10.37 -15.60 6.40
C SER A 81 -11.51 -16.03 5.49
N GLU A 82 -11.40 -17.22 4.89
CA GLU A 82 -12.55 -17.85 4.21
C GLU A 82 -13.62 -18.31 5.22
N SER A 83 -13.18 -18.78 6.40
CA SER A 83 -14.04 -19.14 7.51
C SER A 83 -13.78 -18.24 8.71
N VAL A 84 -14.83 -17.66 9.29
CA VAL A 84 -14.72 -16.78 10.47
C VAL A 84 -14.61 -17.56 11.79
N LYS A 85 -14.76 -18.89 11.77
CA LYS A 85 -14.93 -19.70 12.98
C LYS A 85 -13.74 -19.61 13.93
N LEU A 86 -12.50 -19.75 13.42
CA LEU A 86 -11.30 -19.61 14.27
C LEU A 86 -10.99 -18.15 14.57
N TYR A 87 -11.17 -17.26 13.59
CA TYR A 87 -10.95 -15.81 13.75
C TYR A 87 -11.76 -15.22 14.92
N ASN A 88 -13.02 -15.63 15.07
CA ASN A 88 -13.91 -15.13 16.13
C ASN A 88 -13.55 -15.58 17.56
N GLU A 89 -12.64 -16.56 17.70
CA GLU A 89 -12.29 -17.12 19.00
C GLU A 89 -10.85 -16.84 19.43
N LEU A 90 -9.95 -16.55 18.49
CA LEU A 90 -8.57 -16.17 18.82
C LEU A 90 -8.55 -14.85 19.59
N LEU A 91 -7.71 -14.82 20.62
CA LEU A 91 -7.48 -13.63 21.42
C LEU A 91 -6.24 -12.89 20.91
N LEU A 92 -6.31 -11.57 20.92
CA LEU A 92 -5.22 -10.67 20.61
C LEU A 92 -4.94 -9.75 21.80
N GLU A 93 -3.67 -9.66 22.14
CA GLU A 93 -3.15 -8.69 23.09
C GLU A 93 -2.18 -7.77 22.37
N ILE A 94 -2.31 -6.46 22.59
CA ILE A 94 -1.44 -5.43 22.03
C ILE A 94 -0.90 -4.61 23.21
N SER A 95 0.41 -4.39 23.24
CA SER A 95 1.10 -3.64 24.29
C SER A 95 2.22 -2.77 23.72
N ASP A 96 2.57 -1.72 24.44
CA ASP A 96 3.73 -0.85 24.19
C ASP A 96 4.64 -0.80 25.44
N GLU A 97 5.51 0.21 25.52
CA GLU A 97 6.38 0.44 26.68
C GLU A 97 5.60 0.91 27.93
N ASP A 98 4.43 1.52 27.75
CA ASP A 98 3.58 2.08 28.81
C ASP A 98 2.57 1.06 29.36
N GLY A 99 2.26 -0.01 28.62
CA GLY A 99 1.48 -1.15 29.10
C GLY A 99 0.57 -1.78 28.05
N GLU A 100 -0.57 -2.32 28.50
CA GLU A 100 -1.56 -2.95 27.64
C GLU A 100 -2.40 -1.90 26.91
N ILE A 101 -2.46 -2.00 25.58
CA ILE A 101 -3.28 -1.16 24.70
C ILE A 101 -4.62 -1.84 24.41
N TYR A 102 -4.61 -3.16 24.23
CA TYR A 102 -5.79 -3.95 23.89
C TYR A 102 -5.65 -5.38 24.37
N SER A 103 -6.74 -5.96 24.86
CA SER A 103 -6.85 -7.38 25.20
C SER A 103 -8.28 -7.86 24.95
N GLY A 104 -8.46 -8.75 23.97
CA GLY A 104 -9.79 -9.18 23.54
C GLY A 104 -9.75 -10.16 22.36
N LYS A 105 -10.90 -10.44 21.75
CA LYS A 105 -10.99 -11.30 20.56
C LYS A 105 -10.56 -10.53 19.31
N LEU A 106 -9.92 -11.20 18.35
CA LEU A 106 -9.63 -10.59 17.04
C LEU A 106 -10.89 -9.98 16.39
N ALA A 107 -12.03 -10.66 16.51
CA ALA A 107 -13.28 -10.17 15.92
C ALA A 107 -13.85 -8.90 16.55
N ASP A 108 -13.45 -8.56 17.78
CA ASP A 108 -13.95 -7.40 18.51
C ASP A 108 -13.07 -6.15 18.29
N LEU A 109 -11.88 -6.32 17.71
CA LEU A 109 -10.99 -5.20 17.39
C LEU A 109 -11.34 -4.61 16.02
N HIS A 110 -11.92 -3.41 16.01
CA HIS A 110 -12.19 -2.66 14.78
C HIS A 110 -11.08 -1.65 14.47
N GLU A 111 -10.85 -0.72 15.40
CA GLU A 111 -9.88 0.37 15.27
C GLU A 111 -9.35 0.70 16.67
N LEU A 112 -8.04 0.93 16.78
CA LEU A 112 -7.43 1.47 18.01
C LEU A 112 -7.42 3.00 17.99
N PRO A 113 -7.45 3.65 19.18
CA PRO A 113 -7.28 5.09 19.27
C PRO A 113 -6.02 5.57 18.54
N PRO A 114 -6.06 6.74 17.88
CA PRO A 114 -4.93 7.26 17.13
C PRO A 114 -3.75 7.55 18.06
N ARG A 115 -2.55 7.29 17.57
CA ARG A 115 -1.26 7.47 18.26
C ARG A 115 -0.39 8.43 17.46
N SER A 116 0.36 9.28 18.16
CA SER A 116 1.25 10.25 17.52
C SER A 116 2.65 9.66 17.35
N LEU A 117 3.26 9.86 16.18
CA LEU A 117 4.62 9.42 15.89
C LEU A 117 5.43 10.58 15.28
N ALA A 118 6.46 11.00 15.99
CA ALA A 118 7.32 12.11 15.56
C ALA A 118 8.15 11.73 14.32
N SER A 119 8.52 12.71 13.50
CA SER A 119 9.39 12.50 12.34
C SER A 119 10.69 11.79 12.74
N SER A 120 11.12 10.84 11.91
CA SER A 120 12.35 10.05 12.10
C SER A 120 12.37 9.23 13.40
N SER A 121 11.21 8.98 14.01
CA SER A 121 11.07 8.14 15.21
C SER A 121 10.44 6.78 14.88
N GLU A 122 10.58 5.85 15.82
CA GLU A 122 9.97 4.54 15.75
C GLU A 122 9.35 4.13 17.08
N GLU A 123 8.32 3.30 17.02
CA GLU A 123 7.62 2.73 18.17
C GLU A 123 7.59 1.21 18.03
N LYS A 124 7.72 0.51 19.16
CA LYS A 124 7.64 -0.96 19.24
C LYS A 124 6.34 -1.38 19.90
N LEU A 125 5.57 -2.17 19.17
CA LEU A 125 4.32 -2.74 19.64
C LEU A 125 4.45 -4.25 19.78
N GLY A 126 4.14 -4.76 20.97
CA GLY A 126 4.04 -6.19 21.25
C GLY A 126 2.65 -6.71 20.91
N PHE A 127 2.56 -7.66 19.99
CA PHE A 127 1.34 -8.36 19.61
C PHE A 127 1.43 -9.81 20.07
N THR A 128 0.43 -10.31 20.81
CA THR A 128 0.36 -11.72 21.21
C THR A 128 -0.96 -12.31 20.75
N ILE A 129 -0.90 -13.38 19.96
CA ILE A 129 -2.08 -14.21 19.68
C ILE A 129 -2.13 -15.33 20.71
N ARG A 130 -3.30 -15.54 21.31
CA ARG A 130 -3.57 -16.68 22.17
C ARG A 130 -4.74 -17.51 21.62
N PHE A 131 -4.56 -18.82 21.62
CA PHE A 131 -5.61 -19.78 21.33
C PHE A 131 -6.22 -20.22 22.66
N PRO A 132 -7.48 -19.85 22.97
CA PRO A 132 -8.08 -20.19 24.26
C PRO A 132 -8.10 -21.70 24.54
N GLU A 133 -7.77 -22.08 25.77
CA GLU A 133 -7.67 -23.48 26.21
C GLU A 133 -9.02 -24.22 26.26
N HIS A 134 -10.12 -23.49 26.42
CA HIS A 134 -11.47 -24.06 26.51
C HIS A 134 -12.04 -24.48 25.15
N LEU A 135 -11.36 -24.14 24.05
CA LEU A 135 -11.79 -24.51 22.71
C LEU A 135 -11.39 -25.96 22.41
N GLY A 136 -12.33 -26.74 21.90
CA GLY A 136 -12.12 -28.15 21.65
C GLY A 136 -11.39 -28.46 20.34
N ASN A 137 -11.24 -29.76 20.06
CA ASN A 137 -10.58 -30.27 18.86
C ASN A 137 -11.28 -29.85 17.55
N GLU A 138 -12.53 -29.39 17.60
CA GLU A 138 -13.31 -28.87 16.47
C GLU A 138 -12.78 -27.56 15.87
N TYR A 139 -11.82 -26.93 16.54
CA TYR A 139 -11.07 -25.78 16.05
C TYR A 139 -9.69 -26.17 15.50
N GLN A 140 -9.22 -27.40 15.79
CA GLN A 140 -7.95 -27.88 15.25
C GLN A 140 -8.05 -28.12 13.75
N GLY A 141 -7.07 -27.63 13.00
CA GLY A 141 -7.03 -27.73 11.54
C GLY A 141 -7.76 -26.62 10.79
N LEU A 142 -8.45 -25.72 11.49
CA LEU A 142 -8.97 -24.49 10.90
C LEU A 142 -7.86 -23.46 10.66
N ASP A 143 -8.14 -22.48 9.82
CA ASP A 143 -7.30 -21.31 9.62
C ASP A 143 -8.03 -19.99 9.93
N ALA A 144 -7.26 -19.03 10.40
CA ALA A 144 -7.64 -17.64 10.56
C ALA A 144 -6.60 -16.77 9.84
N ARG A 145 -7.08 -15.85 9.02
CA ARG A 145 -6.30 -14.90 8.25
C ARG A 145 -6.81 -13.50 8.52
N PHE A 146 -5.90 -12.57 8.74
CA PHE A 146 -6.25 -11.19 8.97
C PHE A 146 -5.13 -10.26 8.51
N THR A 147 -5.49 -9.00 8.27
CA THR A 147 -4.57 -7.93 7.92
C THR A 147 -4.58 -6.91 9.04
N ILE A 148 -3.39 -6.56 9.54
CA ILE A 148 -3.19 -5.43 10.44
C ILE A 148 -2.82 -4.24 9.57
N LYS A 149 -3.68 -3.23 9.53
CA LYS A 149 -3.52 -2.03 8.72
C LYS A 149 -3.14 -0.85 9.60
N PHE A 150 -2.11 -0.13 9.20
CA PHE A 150 -1.61 1.09 9.82
C PHE A 150 -1.87 2.23 8.84
N THR A 151 -2.66 3.21 9.23
CA THR A 151 -2.94 4.38 8.39
C THR A 151 -2.42 5.61 9.11
N ALA A 152 -1.47 6.31 8.49
CA ALA A 152 -0.97 7.60 8.93
C ALA A 152 -1.81 8.73 8.32
N GLU A 153 -2.16 9.71 9.12
CA GLU A 153 -2.87 10.92 8.74
C GLU A 153 -2.12 12.15 9.28
N GLY A 154 -1.90 13.12 8.42
CA GLY A 154 -1.32 14.40 8.80
C GLY A 154 -2.02 15.57 8.11
N GLU A 155 -1.43 16.75 8.28
CA GLU A 155 -2.05 17.99 7.85
C GLU A 155 -2.28 18.04 6.33
N GLY A 156 -3.41 18.61 5.90
CA GLY A 156 -3.71 18.78 4.48
C GLY A 156 -4.30 17.55 3.78
N ASN A 157 -4.91 16.61 4.52
CA ASN A 157 -5.46 15.35 4.01
C ASN A 157 -4.41 14.43 3.37
N LEU A 158 -3.15 14.54 3.80
CA LEU A 158 -2.11 13.61 3.43
C LEU A 158 -2.29 12.34 4.25
N THR A 159 -2.31 11.20 3.57
CA THR A 159 -2.44 9.88 4.20
C THR A 159 -1.45 8.91 3.59
N ASP A 160 -0.93 7.99 4.40
CA ASP A 160 -0.11 6.87 3.95
C ASP A 160 -0.51 5.60 4.69
N GLU A 161 -0.30 4.44 4.08
CA GLU A 161 -0.77 3.16 4.62
C GLU A 161 0.29 2.06 4.53
N ALA A 162 0.44 1.33 5.62
CA ALA A 162 1.24 0.12 5.68
C ALA A 162 0.41 -1.03 6.24
N SER A 163 0.70 -2.26 5.84
CA SER A 163 -0.04 -3.42 6.36
C SER A 163 0.83 -4.66 6.49
N SER A 164 0.50 -5.49 7.47
CA SER A 164 1.16 -6.79 7.68
C SER A 164 0.12 -7.87 7.91
N GLN A 165 0.39 -9.07 7.42
CA GLN A 165 -0.57 -10.17 7.47
C GLN A 165 -0.36 -11.05 8.71
N GLY A 166 -1.46 -11.62 9.20
CA GLY A 166 -1.48 -12.67 10.20
C GLY A 166 -2.15 -13.93 9.65
N LEU A 167 -1.41 -15.03 9.68
CA LEU A 167 -1.88 -16.37 9.30
C LEU A 167 -1.70 -17.31 10.48
N VAL A 168 -2.81 -17.90 10.94
CA VAL A 168 -2.83 -18.89 12.03
C VAL A 168 -3.56 -20.13 11.54
N GLY A 169 -2.92 -21.30 11.58
CA GLY A 169 -3.56 -22.59 11.28
C GLY A 169 -2.83 -23.46 10.26
N ARG A 170 -3.45 -24.59 9.91
CA ARG A 170 -2.83 -25.71 9.16
C ARG A 170 -2.55 -25.40 7.69
N ASN A 171 -3.40 -24.58 7.04
CA ASN A 171 -3.29 -24.22 5.63
C ASN A 171 -2.71 -22.80 5.42
N GLY A 172 -1.85 -22.32 6.33
CA GLY A 172 -1.18 -21.02 6.24
C GLY A 172 -0.23 -20.83 5.05
N SER A 173 -0.49 -21.47 3.91
CA SER A 173 0.13 -21.07 2.65
C SER A 173 -0.31 -19.64 2.33
N PRO A 174 0.62 -18.77 1.89
CA PRO A 174 0.35 -17.39 1.52
C PRO A 174 -0.42 -17.28 0.19
N SER A 175 -1.59 -17.93 0.08
CA SER A 175 -2.42 -17.95 -1.12
C SER A 175 -3.37 -16.74 -1.24
N GLY A 176 -3.47 -15.91 -0.18
CA GLY A 176 -4.16 -14.63 -0.23
C GLY A 176 -3.22 -13.56 -0.75
N GLY A 177 -3.48 -13.06 -1.95
CA GLY A 177 -2.68 -12.01 -2.59
C GLY A 177 -2.46 -10.84 -1.63
N SER A 178 -1.20 -10.45 -1.47
CA SER A 178 -0.83 -9.20 -0.81
C SER A 178 -1.58 -8.05 -1.48
N PRO A 179 -2.14 -7.07 -0.76
CA PRO A 179 -2.44 -5.78 -1.37
C PRO A 179 -1.10 -5.25 -1.91
N LEU A 180 -0.94 -5.29 -3.22
CA LEU A 180 0.21 -4.72 -3.89
C LEU A 180 0.03 -3.19 -3.82
N PRO A 181 1.08 -2.42 -3.54
CA PRO A 181 1.02 -0.98 -3.77
C PRO A 181 0.56 -0.75 -5.22
N ASP A 182 -0.29 0.25 -5.43
CA ASP A 182 -1.05 0.44 -6.66
C ASP A 182 -0.17 1.01 -7.79
N THR A 183 0.82 0.22 -8.24
CA THR A 183 1.82 0.62 -9.25
C THR A 183 1.30 0.47 -10.69
N ALA A 184 0.19 -0.26 -10.88
CA ALA A 184 -0.38 -0.54 -12.20
C ALA A 184 -0.92 0.72 -12.86
N THR A 185 -1.66 1.55 -12.10
CA THR A 185 -2.30 2.78 -12.59
C THR A 185 -1.28 3.76 -13.19
N SER A 186 -0.11 3.91 -12.54
CA SER A 186 0.97 4.78 -13.00
C SER A 186 1.62 4.28 -14.30
N MET A 187 1.86 2.96 -14.43
CA MET A 187 2.47 2.39 -15.63
C MET A 187 1.54 2.46 -16.85
N PHE A 188 0.24 2.20 -16.66
CA PHE A 188 -0.75 2.33 -17.75
C PHE A 188 -0.91 3.78 -18.21
N THR A 189 -0.80 4.75 -17.31
CA THR A 189 -0.87 6.17 -17.65
C THR A 189 0.33 6.60 -18.50
N LEU A 190 1.55 6.16 -18.15
CA LEU A 190 2.75 6.41 -18.95
C LEU A 190 2.66 5.78 -20.35
N LEU A 191 2.18 4.53 -20.44
CA LEU A 191 2.02 3.84 -21.72
C LEU A 191 0.97 4.51 -22.60
N LEU A 192 -0.13 4.97 -22.00
CA LEU A 192 -1.19 5.71 -22.71
C LEU A 192 -0.67 7.03 -23.26
N ILE A 193 0.09 7.80 -22.45
CA ILE A 193 0.73 9.04 -22.90
C ILE A 193 1.70 8.76 -24.05
N GLY A 194 2.58 7.76 -23.92
CA GLY A 194 3.50 7.36 -24.99
C GLY A 194 2.78 6.93 -26.28
N GLY A 195 1.67 6.21 -26.17
CA GLY A 195 0.83 5.80 -27.30
C GLY A 195 0.22 6.99 -28.04
N ILE A 196 -0.26 8.01 -27.31
CA ILE A 196 -0.78 9.25 -27.92
C ILE A 196 0.34 9.96 -28.70
N PHE A 197 1.55 10.08 -28.13
CA PHE A 197 2.68 10.72 -28.82
C PHE A 197 3.06 9.99 -30.11
N LEU A 198 3.09 8.65 -30.10
CA LEU A 198 3.36 7.85 -31.30
C LEU A 198 2.30 8.02 -32.38
N LEU A 199 1.02 8.05 -32.01
CA LEU A 199 -0.09 8.26 -32.95
C LEU A 199 -0.02 9.65 -33.59
N VAL A 200 0.20 10.69 -32.77
CA VAL A 200 0.33 12.07 -33.26
C VAL A 200 1.54 12.21 -34.20
N GLY A 201 2.69 11.63 -33.82
CA GLY A 201 3.89 11.59 -34.66
C GLY A 201 3.65 10.85 -35.98
N GLY A 202 2.98 9.70 -35.94
CA GLY A 202 2.64 8.92 -37.13
C GLY A 202 1.71 9.66 -38.09
N ILE A 203 0.68 10.31 -37.57
CA ILE A 203 -0.26 11.12 -38.37
C ILE A 203 0.46 12.31 -39.03
N LEU A 204 1.36 12.99 -38.30
CA LEU A 204 2.16 14.09 -38.85
C LEU A 204 3.09 13.63 -39.97
N LEU A 205 3.76 12.48 -39.82
CA LEU A 205 4.63 11.91 -40.85
C LEU A 205 3.84 11.50 -42.10
N LEU A 206 2.68 10.86 -41.92
CA LEU A 206 1.77 10.52 -43.01
C LEU A 206 1.30 11.78 -43.76
N TYR A 207 0.89 12.82 -43.04
CA TYR A 207 0.45 14.08 -43.62
C TYR A 207 1.58 14.77 -44.41
N GLN A 208 2.81 14.77 -43.88
CA GLN A 208 3.98 15.31 -44.59
C GLN A 208 4.29 14.51 -45.86
N LYS A 209 4.22 13.18 -45.81
CA LYS A 209 4.46 12.30 -46.96
C LYS A 209 3.42 12.53 -48.06
N LEU A 210 2.14 12.56 -47.70
CA LEU A 210 1.04 12.82 -48.64
C LEU A 210 1.15 14.20 -49.30
N LYS A 211 1.52 15.23 -48.53
CA LYS A 211 1.73 16.59 -49.04
C LYS A 211 2.96 16.73 -49.93
N ARG A 212 4.00 15.90 -49.74
CA ARG A 212 5.20 15.86 -50.59
C ARG A 212 4.91 15.22 -51.94
N ILE A 213 4.09 14.17 -51.96
CA ILE A 213 3.66 13.48 -53.19
C ILE A 213 2.74 14.38 -54.04
N GLY A 214 1.82 15.12 -53.41
CA GLY A 214 0.96 16.08 -54.12
C GLY A 214 1.70 17.29 -54.72
N ARG A 215 2.96 17.53 -54.35
CA ARG A 215 3.79 18.62 -54.90
C ARG A 215 4.67 18.19 -56.08
N PHE A 216 4.69 16.90 -56.42
CA PHE A 216 5.42 16.33 -57.56
C PHE A 216 4.53 16.07 -58.79
N ARG A 217 3.25 16.45 -58.73
CA ARG A 217 2.24 16.23 -59.78
C ARG A 217 1.68 17.53 -60.38
N VAL A 218 2.50 18.58 -60.42
CA VAL A 218 2.25 19.84 -61.15
C VAL A 218 3.48 20.13 -61.99
#